data_AF-M0N041-F1
#
_entry.id   AF-M0N041-F1
#
_cell.length_a   1.000
_cell.length_b   1.000
_cell.length_c   1.000
_cell.angle_alpha   90.00
_cell.angle_beta   90.00
_cell.angle_gamma   90.00
#
_symmetry.space_group_name_H-M   'P 1'
#
loop_
_entity.id
_entity.type
_entity.pdbx_description
1 polymer ?
#
loop_
_entity_poly.entity_id
_entity_poly.type
_entity_poly.pdbx_seq_one_letter_code
_entity_poly.pdbx_strand_id
1 'polypeptide(L)'
;MSDDTNQPDDSPNGTHSSPTDLPIVTTDDLAGASIPSERVGCIVLAAGTSSRFGDENKLLVEIEGEALVRRAATTALASPVDEVVVVVGHEALAVREALSGLDVGFVTNADYGRGQSTSVHAGVATARERDWDAVIFALGDMPHVDPDSIERLLKAYAADHGTILAAAYDRKRGNPALFDAAHFTALAAIEGDTGGRELLVGDDTALVETDDPGVVRDVDRRKDVH
;
A
#
# COMPACT_ATOMS: atom_id res chain seq x y z
N MET A 1 43.76 41.02 -29.46
CA MET A 1 42.87 40.00 -30.06
C MET A 1 42.53 39.06 -28.93
N SER A 2 41.37 39.29 -28.33
CA SER A 2 40.81 38.47 -27.27
C SER A 2 39.34 38.37 -27.60
N ASP A 3 38.94 37.18 -28.01
CA ASP A 3 37.59 36.78 -28.34
C ASP A 3 36.71 36.83 -27.10
N ASP A 4 35.49 37.36 -27.24
CA ASP A 4 34.42 37.14 -26.27
C ASP A 4 33.14 36.86 -27.07
N THR A 5 32.88 35.57 -27.28
CA THR A 5 31.68 35.09 -28.00
C THR A 5 30.73 34.54 -26.95
N ASN A 6 29.73 35.32 -26.59
CA ASN A 6 28.65 34.96 -25.68
C ASN A 6 27.73 33.93 -26.37
N GLN A 7 27.80 32.65 -25.95
CA GLN A 7 26.79 31.65 -26.27
C GLN A 7 25.69 31.65 -25.19
N PRO A 8 24.40 31.61 -25.55
CA PRO A 8 23.35 31.32 -24.59
C PRO A 8 23.34 29.82 -24.25
N ASP A 9 23.37 29.54 -22.95
CA ASP A 9 23.17 28.23 -22.33
C ASP A 9 21.71 27.81 -22.55
N ASP A 10 21.50 26.95 -23.54
CA ASP A 10 20.22 26.30 -23.85
C ASP A 10 20.24 24.91 -23.20
N SER A 11 20.23 24.89 -21.86
CA SER A 11 20.04 23.66 -21.09
C SER A 11 18.53 23.36 -21.01
N PRO A 12 18.07 22.17 -21.45
CA PRO A 12 16.66 21.83 -21.40
C PRO A 12 16.26 21.66 -19.93
N ASN A 13 15.30 22.48 -19.52
CA ASN A 13 14.69 22.45 -18.21
C ASN A 13 14.10 21.04 -17.99
N GLY A 14 14.75 20.25 -17.14
CA GLY A 14 14.25 18.97 -16.70
C GLY A 14 12.91 19.17 -16.00
N THR A 15 11.82 18.78 -16.65
CA THR A 15 10.50 18.67 -16.05
C THR A 15 10.57 17.63 -14.94
N HIS A 16 10.80 18.10 -13.72
CA HIS A 16 10.37 17.38 -12.53
C HIS A 16 8.83 17.32 -12.58
N SER A 17 8.28 16.21 -13.05
CA SER A 17 6.86 15.92 -12.90
C SER A 17 6.52 15.97 -11.41
N SER A 18 5.74 16.98 -11.02
CA SER A 18 5.18 17.08 -9.67
C SER A 18 4.29 15.85 -9.42
N PRO A 19 4.20 15.32 -8.18
CA PRO A 19 3.32 14.19 -7.83
C PRO A 19 1.81 14.41 -8.01
N THR A 20 1.38 15.40 -8.82
CA THR A 20 0.01 15.91 -8.89
C THR A 20 -0.76 15.45 -10.14
N ASP A 21 -0.10 14.88 -11.15
CA ASP A 21 -0.71 14.58 -12.46
C ASP A 21 -0.86 13.09 -12.78
N LEU A 22 -1.00 12.23 -11.76
CA LEU A 22 -1.35 10.83 -12.03
C LEU A 22 -2.77 10.75 -12.63
N PRO A 23 -2.99 9.90 -13.65
CA PRO A 23 -4.32 9.56 -14.13
C PRO A 23 -5.24 9.14 -12.98
N ILE A 24 -6.51 9.50 -13.08
CA ILE A 24 -7.53 9.12 -12.10
C ILE A 24 -8.53 8.20 -12.77
N VAL A 25 -8.72 7.03 -12.17
CA VAL A 25 -9.78 6.07 -12.48
C VAL A 25 -10.93 6.33 -11.52
N THR A 26 -12.08 6.69 -12.07
CA THR A 26 -13.29 6.99 -11.29
C THR A 26 -14.11 5.74 -11.05
N THR A 27 -15.09 5.82 -10.13
CA THR A 27 -16.04 4.73 -9.90
C THR A 27 -16.92 4.44 -11.12
N ASP A 28 -17.20 5.44 -11.95
CA ASP A 28 -17.90 5.28 -13.23
C ASP A 28 -17.05 4.53 -14.26
N ASP A 29 -15.73 4.75 -14.30
CA ASP A 29 -14.82 4.03 -15.21
C ASP A 29 -14.79 2.52 -14.91
N LEU A 30 -15.03 2.15 -13.64
CA LEU A 30 -15.06 0.77 -13.17
C LEU A 30 -16.45 0.13 -13.23
N ALA A 31 -17.47 0.85 -13.72
CA ALA A 31 -18.82 0.34 -13.79
C ALA A 31 -18.90 -0.88 -14.73
N GLY A 32 -19.15 -2.06 -14.14
CA GLY A 32 -19.24 -3.32 -14.88
C GLY A 32 -17.90 -4.04 -15.09
N ALA A 33 -16.78 -3.51 -14.57
CA ALA A 33 -15.52 -4.21 -14.53
C ALA A 33 -15.62 -5.46 -13.61
N SER A 34 -15.00 -6.56 -14.04
CA SER A 34 -14.93 -7.80 -13.27
C SER A 34 -13.70 -7.83 -12.36
N ILE A 35 -13.70 -8.78 -11.43
CA ILE A 35 -12.49 -9.15 -10.69
C ILE A 35 -11.49 -9.81 -11.68
N PRO A 36 -10.17 -9.59 -11.52
CA PRO A 36 -9.15 -10.20 -12.37
C PRO A 36 -9.19 -11.73 -12.31
N SER A 37 -8.63 -12.36 -13.35
CA SER A 37 -8.41 -13.81 -13.37
C SER A 37 -7.02 -14.21 -12.88
N GLU A 38 -6.12 -13.22 -12.84
CA GLU A 38 -4.79 -13.21 -12.26
C GLU A 38 -4.86 -13.45 -10.76
N ARG A 39 -3.84 -14.13 -10.22
CA ARG A 39 -3.78 -14.42 -8.79
C ARG A 39 -3.23 -13.21 -8.04
N VAL A 40 -4.07 -12.57 -7.24
CA VAL A 40 -3.73 -11.36 -6.49
C VAL A 40 -3.80 -11.62 -4.99
N GLY A 41 -2.66 -11.50 -4.31
CA GLY A 41 -2.62 -11.58 -2.85
C GLY A 41 -2.62 -10.22 -2.17
N CYS A 42 -3.02 -10.19 -0.90
CA CYS A 42 -2.94 -9.00 -0.06
C CYS A 42 -1.91 -9.18 1.06
N ILE A 43 -0.94 -8.26 1.11
CA ILE A 43 -0.01 -8.12 2.22
C ILE A 43 -0.49 -7.02 3.17
N VAL A 44 -0.79 -7.38 4.40
CA VAL A 44 -1.04 -6.41 5.48
C VAL A 44 0.27 -6.14 6.22
N LEU A 45 0.77 -4.91 6.10
CA LEU A 45 2.00 -4.47 6.78
C LEU A 45 1.69 -4.13 8.24
N ALA A 46 2.14 -4.99 9.16
CA ALA A 46 1.88 -4.91 10.60
C ALA A 46 3.16 -5.09 11.44
N ALA A 47 4.31 -4.68 10.90
CA ALA A 47 5.62 -4.81 11.55
C ALA A 47 6.11 -3.54 12.26
N GLY A 48 5.37 -2.43 12.15
CA GLY A 48 5.78 -1.11 12.64
C GLY A 48 5.87 -1.00 14.16
N THR A 49 6.80 -0.17 14.64
CA THR A 49 7.13 0.02 16.06
C THR A 49 6.31 1.09 16.78
N SER A 50 5.33 1.71 16.12
CA SER A 50 4.39 2.66 16.74
C SER A 50 5.06 3.82 17.51
N SER A 51 6.25 4.26 17.10
CA SER A 51 7.11 5.20 17.86
C SER A 51 6.47 6.55 18.21
N ARG A 52 5.37 6.92 17.54
CA ARG A 52 4.60 8.16 17.78
C ARG A 52 3.35 7.98 18.66
N PHE A 53 2.97 6.73 18.98
CA PHE A 53 1.72 6.38 19.65
C PHE A 53 1.85 6.21 21.18
N GLY A 54 3.07 6.28 21.72
CA GLY A 54 3.37 6.10 23.14
C GLY A 54 4.09 4.77 23.40
N ASP A 55 3.94 4.24 24.62
CA ASP A 55 4.61 2.99 25.06
C ASP A 55 3.88 1.71 24.60
N GLU A 56 2.68 1.84 24.01
CA GLU A 56 1.84 0.73 23.55
C GLU A 56 1.95 0.57 22.03
N ASN A 57 1.94 -0.66 21.54
CA ASN A 57 1.87 -0.92 20.12
C ASN A 57 0.47 -0.56 19.58
N LYS A 58 0.43 0.52 18.78
CA LYS A 58 -0.74 1.07 18.10
C LYS A 58 -1.59 0.02 17.40
N LEU A 59 -0.95 -1.00 16.81
CA LEU A 59 -1.65 -2.07 16.09
C LEU A 59 -2.58 -2.89 16.99
N LEU A 60 -2.31 -2.92 18.30
CA LEU A 60 -3.07 -3.64 19.32
C LEU A 60 -4.12 -2.76 20.01
N VAL A 61 -4.17 -1.47 19.68
CA VAL A 61 -5.16 -0.55 20.26
C VAL A 61 -6.53 -0.88 19.69
N GLU A 62 -7.53 -0.88 20.55
CA GLU A 62 -8.89 -1.27 20.18
C GLU A 62 -9.74 -0.07 19.79
N ILE A 63 -10.45 -0.20 18.67
CA ILE A 63 -11.61 0.62 18.33
C ILE A 63 -12.85 -0.27 18.54
N GLU A 64 -13.79 0.18 19.37
CA GLU A 64 -15.01 -0.56 19.72
C GLU A 64 -14.77 -2.03 20.12
N GLY A 65 -13.67 -2.31 20.82
CA GLY A 65 -13.31 -3.64 21.30
C GLY A 65 -12.57 -4.53 20.30
N GLU A 66 -12.13 -3.98 19.16
CA GLU A 66 -11.35 -4.73 18.17
C GLU A 66 -10.04 -4.02 17.81
N ALA A 67 -8.92 -4.76 17.88
CA ALA A 67 -7.58 -4.25 17.58
C ALA A 67 -7.48 -3.69 16.14
N LEU A 68 -6.73 -2.61 15.95
CA LEU A 68 -6.58 -1.96 14.63
C LEU A 68 -6.13 -2.94 13.55
N VAL A 69 -5.10 -3.75 13.86
CA VAL A 69 -4.56 -4.73 12.91
C VAL A 69 -5.58 -5.80 12.54
N ARG A 70 -6.45 -6.14 13.49
CA ARG A 70 -7.52 -7.11 13.26
C ARG A 70 -8.58 -6.55 12.33
N ARG A 71 -8.98 -5.29 12.51
CA ARG A 71 -9.88 -4.61 11.58
C ARG A 71 -9.31 -4.55 10.16
N ALA A 72 -8.05 -4.15 10.02
CA ALA A 72 -7.38 -4.11 8.71
C ALA A 72 -7.29 -5.50 8.04
N ALA A 73 -6.95 -6.56 8.80
CA ALA A 73 -6.91 -7.92 8.27
C ALA A 73 -8.30 -8.44 7.90
N THR A 74 -9.33 -8.14 8.70
CA THR A 74 -10.72 -8.49 8.40
C THR A 74 -11.19 -7.78 7.11
N THR A 75 -10.84 -6.51 6.92
CA THR A 75 -11.09 -5.78 5.66
C THR A 75 -10.47 -6.50 4.47
N ALA A 76 -9.19 -6.88 4.57
CA ALA A 76 -8.50 -7.61 3.50
C ALA A 76 -9.18 -8.96 3.20
N LEU A 77 -9.58 -9.72 4.23
CA LEU A 77 -10.28 -11.00 4.07
C LEU A 77 -11.69 -10.88 3.48
N ALA A 78 -12.34 -9.72 3.67
CA ALA A 78 -13.66 -9.45 3.10
C ALA A 78 -13.58 -9.02 1.62
N SER A 79 -12.39 -8.78 1.09
CA SER A 79 -12.17 -8.42 -0.31
C SER A 79 -11.92 -9.65 -1.20
N PRO A 80 -12.11 -9.56 -2.53
CA PRO A 80 -11.96 -10.71 -3.43
C PRO A 80 -10.50 -11.01 -3.82
N VAL A 81 -9.57 -10.91 -2.87
CA VAL A 81 -8.17 -11.34 -3.03
C VAL A 81 -8.04 -12.85 -2.79
N ASP A 82 -7.04 -13.49 -3.40
CA ASP A 82 -6.85 -14.94 -3.32
C ASP A 82 -6.28 -15.41 -1.98
N GLU A 83 -5.45 -14.59 -1.34
CA GLU A 83 -4.74 -14.94 -0.11
C GLU A 83 -4.37 -13.66 0.66
N VAL A 84 -4.52 -13.69 1.99
CA VAL A 84 -4.10 -12.59 2.87
C VAL A 84 -2.91 -13.06 3.70
N VAL A 85 -1.82 -12.31 3.68
CA VAL A 85 -0.63 -12.55 4.52
C VAL A 85 -0.30 -11.31 5.32
N VAL A 86 -0.08 -11.49 6.61
CA VAL A 86 0.30 -10.41 7.53
C VAL A 86 1.80 -10.45 7.77
N VAL A 87 2.49 -9.35 7.44
CA VAL A 87 3.89 -9.15 7.78
C VAL A 87 3.98 -8.58 9.20
N VAL A 88 4.48 -9.38 10.13
CA VAL A 88 4.63 -9.03 11.55
C VAL A 88 6.09 -8.76 11.91
N GLY A 89 6.33 -7.95 12.93
CA GLY A 89 7.67 -7.56 13.36
C GLY A 89 7.71 -7.27 14.84
N HIS A 90 7.66 -5.99 15.21
CA HIS A 90 7.58 -5.60 16.62
C HIS A 90 6.37 -6.25 17.31
N GLU A 91 6.62 -6.89 18.47
CA GLU A 91 5.61 -7.65 19.23
C GLU A 91 4.83 -8.68 18.39
N ALA A 92 5.50 -9.34 17.44
CA ALA A 92 4.88 -10.30 16.53
C ALA A 92 3.96 -11.34 17.20
N LEU A 93 4.29 -11.81 18.41
CA LEU A 93 3.45 -12.75 19.14
C LEU A 93 2.10 -12.14 19.53
N ALA A 94 2.10 -10.91 20.06
CA ALA A 94 0.87 -10.22 20.45
C ALA A 94 0.02 -9.86 19.22
N VAL A 95 0.66 -9.44 18.12
CA VAL A 95 -0.05 -9.18 16.85
C VAL A 95 -0.69 -10.46 16.29
N ARG A 96 0.03 -11.60 16.33
CA ARG A 96 -0.53 -12.90 15.94
C ARG A 96 -1.72 -13.31 16.80
N GLU A 97 -1.63 -13.09 18.12
CA GLU A 97 -2.73 -13.39 19.04
C GLU A 97 -3.97 -12.55 18.75
N ALA A 98 -3.80 -11.24 18.49
CA ALA A 98 -4.91 -10.36 18.10
C ALA A 98 -5.61 -10.81 16.79
N LEU A 99 -4.88 -11.51 15.93
CA LEU A 99 -5.38 -12.06 14.66
C LEU A 99 -5.84 -13.52 14.77
N SER A 100 -5.86 -14.09 15.97
CA SER A 100 -6.30 -15.47 16.19
C SER A 100 -7.71 -15.72 15.64
N GLY A 101 -7.87 -16.87 14.98
CA GLY A 101 -9.13 -17.27 14.34
C GLY A 101 -9.41 -16.65 12.97
N LEU A 102 -8.55 -15.76 12.46
CA LEU A 102 -8.63 -15.28 11.07
C LEU A 102 -7.84 -16.20 10.12
N ASP A 103 -8.33 -16.35 8.89
CA ASP A 103 -7.69 -17.17 7.85
C ASP A 103 -6.58 -16.39 7.13
N VAL A 104 -5.50 -16.07 7.86
CA VAL A 104 -4.37 -15.31 7.35
C VAL A 104 -3.06 -16.09 7.46
N GLY A 105 -2.20 -15.93 6.45
CA GLY A 105 -0.79 -16.31 6.54
C GLY A 105 0.01 -15.30 7.37
N PHE A 106 1.18 -15.71 7.84
CA PHE A 106 2.07 -14.81 8.58
C PHE A 106 3.51 -14.92 8.13
N VAL A 107 4.15 -13.76 7.99
CA VAL A 107 5.58 -13.64 7.68
C VAL A 107 6.22 -12.75 8.73
N THR A 108 7.33 -13.21 9.32
CA THR A 108 8.04 -12.42 10.33
C THR A 108 9.17 -11.64 9.65
N ASN A 109 9.09 -10.32 9.70
CA ASN A 109 10.18 -9.44 9.33
C ASN A 109 11.09 -9.21 10.55
N ALA A 110 12.26 -9.84 10.61
CA ALA A 110 13.22 -9.65 11.69
C ALA A 110 13.90 -8.27 11.66
N ASP A 111 13.93 -7.63 10.49
CA ASP A 111 14.60 -6.35 10.23
C ASP A 111 13.67 -5.14 10.35
N TYR A 112 12.50 -5.29 10.99
CA TYR A 112 11.46 -4.25 11.08
C TYR A 112 11.96 -2.88 11.58
N GLY A 113 13.03 -2.85 12.37
CA GLY A 113 13.64 -1.62 12.88
C GLY A 113 14.45 -0.81 11.85
N ARG A 114 14.68 -1.37 10.65
CA ARG A 114 15.44 -0.71 9.58
C ARG A 114 14.57 0.09 8.60
N GLY A 115 13.25 0.09 8.82
CA GLY A 115 12.29 0.89 8.08
C GLY A 115 11.25 0.08 7.31
N GLN A 116 10.23 0.77 6.79
CA GLN A 116 9.07 0.14 6.15
C GLN A 116 9.45 -0.69 4.91
N SER A 117 10.48 -0.28 4.17
CA SER A 117 11.04 -1.03 3.01
C SER A 117 11.28 -2.51 3.33
N THR A 118 11.82 -2.84 4.50
CA THR A 118 12.07 -4.24 4.90
C THR A 118 10.81 -5.09 4.99
N SER A 119 9.68 -4.48 5.36
CA SER A 119 8.38 -5.17 5.42
C SER A 119 7.79 -5.36 4.03
N VAL A 120 8.00 -4.38 3.14
CA VAL A 120 7.67 -4.52 1.72
C VAL A 120 8.51 -5.64 1.09
N HIS A 121 9.81 -5.71 1.38
CA HIS A 121 10.67 -6.80 0.89
C HIS A 121 10.18 -8.18 1.32
N ALA A 122 9.78 -8.33 2.59
CA ALA A 122 9.18 -9.56 3.10
C ALA A 122 7.87 -9.90 2.36
N GLY A 123 7.03 -8.89 2.09
CA GLY A 123 5.81 -9.06 1.31
C GLY A 123 6.07 -9.46 -0.14
N VAL A 124 7.04 -8.84 -0.81
CA VAL A 124 7.44 -9.19 -2.19
C VAL A 124 8.03 -10.59 -2.27
N ALA A 125 8.88 -10.98 -1.31
CA ALA A 125 9.40 -12.33 -1.23
C ALA A 125 8.27 -13.36 -1.11
N THR A 126 7.26 -13.05 -0.28
CA THR A 126 6.05 -13.87 -0.14
C THR A 126 5.28 -13.97 -1.44
N ALA A 127 5.02 -12.85 -2.11
CA ALA A 127 4.29 -12.81 -3.38
C ALA A 127 4.98 -13.67 -4.45
N ARG A 128 6.32 -13.61 -4.51
CA ARG A 128 7.13 -14.46 -5.41
C ARG A 128 7.05 -15.94 -5.02
N GLU A 129 7.18 -16.27 -3.74
CA GLU A 129 7.08 -17.65 -3.24
C GLU A 129 5.70 -18.27 -3.48
N ARG A 130 4.67 -17.43 -3.57
CA ARG A 130 3.29 -17.84 -3.82
C ARG A 130 2.92 -17.78 -5.30
N ASP A 131 3.81 -17.37 -6.20
CA ASP A 131 3.50 -17.17 -7.62
C ASP A 131 2.26 -16.27 -7.81
N TRP A 132 2.22 -15.13 -7.12
CA TRP A 132 1.18 -14.12 -7.36
C TRP A 132 1.54 -13.23 -8.55
N ASP A 133 0.53 -12.92 -9.36
CA ASP A 133 0.63 -12.03 -10.53
C ASP A 133 0.60 -10.56 -10.12
N ALA A 134 -0.05 -10.23 -9.00
CA ALA A 134 -0.01 -8.91 -8.39
C ALA A 134 -0.12 -8.99 -6.87
N VAL A 135 0.25 -7.91 -6.19
CA VAL A 135 0.16 -7.79 -4.74
C VAL A 135 -0.48 -6.47 -4.34
N ILE A 136 -1.38 -6.54 -3.37
CA ILE A 136 -1.95 -5.37 -2.69
C ILE A 136 -1.21 -5.19 -1.37
N PHE A 137 -0.61 -4.02 -1.16
CA PHE A 137 -0.08 -3.62 0.14
C PHE A 137 -1.12 -2.77 0.88
N ALA A 138 -1.62 -3.32 2.00
CA ALA A 138 -2.46 -2.64 2.96
C ALA A 138 -1.66 -2.35 4.24
N LEU A 139 -2.11 -1.34 5.01
CA LEU A 139 -1.47 -0.98 6.27
C LEU A 139 -2.30 -1.45 7.47
N GLY A 140 -1.65 -2.09 8.44
CA GLY A 140 -2.33 -2.62 9.64
C GLY A 140 -2.90 -1.56 10.58
N ASP A 141 -2.63 -0.28 10.32
CA ASP A 141 -3.10 0.86 11.10
C ASP A 141 -4.14 1.73 10.40
N MET A 142 -4.70 1.22 9.30
CA MET A 142 -5.79 1.84 8.56
C MET A 142 -7.08 1.03 8.73
N PRO A 143 -7.70 1.04 9.93
CA PRO A 143 -8.84 0.19 10.28
C PRO A 143 -10.17 0.63 9.63
N HIS A 144 -10.18 1.77 8.95
CA HIS A 144 -11.38 2.38 8.38
C HIS A 144 -11.51 2.15 6.87
N VAL A 145 -10.56 1.46 6.25
CA VAL A 145 -10.62 1.10 4.84
C VAL A 145 -11.77 0.13 4.61
N ASP A 146 -12.61 0.43 3.61
CA ASP A 146 -13.69 -0.43 3.16
C ASP A 146 -13.16 -1.57 2.26
N PRO A 147 -13.66 -2.82 2.38
CA PRO A 147 -13.30 -3.90 1.45
C PRO A 147 -13.53 -3.55 -0.02
N ASP A 148 -14.55 -2.74 -0.33
CA ASP A 148 -14.86 -2.30 -1.69
C ASP A 148 -13.74 -1.40 -2.26
N SER A 149 -12.92 -0.78 -1.43
CA SER A 149 -11.73 -0.02 -1.86
C SER A 149 -10.67 -0.96 -2.46
N ILE A 150 -10.50 -2.15 -1.88
CA ILE A 150 -9.62 -3.20 -2.42
C ILE A 150 -10.23 -3.78 -3.70
N GLU A 151 -11.54 -4.04 -3.70
CA GLU A 151 -12.24 -4.52 -4.89
C GLU A 151 -12.08 -3.58 -6.09
N ARG A 152 -12.15 -2.26 -5.87
CA ARG A 152 -11.95 -1.27 -6.93
C ARG A 152 -10.54 -1.30 -7.51
N LEU A 153 -9.50 -1.50 -6.70
CA LEU A 153 -8.14 -1.67 -7.19
C LEU A 153 -8.02 -2.91 -8.09
N LEU A 154 -8.64 -4.02 -7.67
CA LEU A 154 -8.68 -5.26 -8.45
C LEU A 154 -9.39 -5.05 -9.80
N LYS A 155 -10.55 -4.38 -9.79
CA LYS A 155 -11.28 -4.04 -11.02
C LYS A 155 -10.49 -3.12 -11.95
N ALA A 156 -9.82 -2.12 -11.40
CA ALA A 156 -8.97 -1.22 -12.17
C ALA A 156 -7.80 -1.96 -12.82
N TYR A 157 -7.21 -2.92 -12.10
CA TYR A 157 -6.17 -3.80 -12.61
C TYR A 157 -6.69 -4.70 -13.74
N ALA A 158 -7.83 -5.37 -13.53
CA ALA A 158 -8.46 -6.23 -14.55
C ALA A 158 -8.86 -5.47 -15.83
N ALA A 159 -9.17 -4.18 -15.71
CA ALA A 159 -9.51 -3.30 -16.82
C ALA A 159 -8.29 -2.60 -17.46
N ASP A 160 -7.06 -2.99 -17.08
CA ASP A 160 -5.80 -2.50 -17.68
C ASP A 160 -5.61 -0.98 -17.53
N HIS A 161 -6.06 -0.41 -16.39
CA HIS A 161 -5.86 1.02 -16.10
C HIS A 161 -4.45 1.36 -15.59
N GLY A 162 -3.61 0.35 -15.37
CA GLY A 162 -2.25 0.52 -14.89
C GLY A 162 -1.73 -0.74 -14.18
N THR A 163 -0.42 -0.79 -13.98
CA THR A 163 0.27 -1.89 -13.28
C THR A 163 0.73 -1.48 -11.87
N ILE A 164 0.58 -0.18 -11.55
CA ILE A 164 0.69 0.36 -10.19
C ILE A 164 -0.56 1.19 -9.91
N LEU A 165 -1.38 0.78 -8.95
CA LEU A 165 -2.65 1.42 -8.66
C LEU A 165 -2.74 1.77 -7.17
N ALA A 166 -2.96 3.03 -6.83
CA ALA A 166 -3.16 3.43 -5.43
C ALA A 166 -4.60 3.88 -5.20
N ALA A 167 -5.18 3.45 -4.08
CA ALA A 167 -6.47 3.96 -3.66
C ALA A 167 -6.38 5.48 -3.46
N ALA A 168 -7.46 6.18 -3.77
CA ALA A 168 -7.58 7.62 -3.60
C ALA A 168 -8.97 7.99 -3.08
N TYR A 169 -9.01 9.13 -2.41
CA TYR A 169 -10.22 9.79 -1.98
C TYR A 169 -10.05 11.29 -2.16
N ASP A 170 -10.99 11.92 -2.87
CA ASP A 170 -10.94 13.36 -3.19
C ASP A 170 -9.60 13.75 -3.83
N ARG A 171 -9.16 12.94 -4.80
CA ARG A 171 -7.90 13.05 -5.54
C ARG A 171 -6.64 12.95 -4.68
N LYS A 172 -6.82 12.70 -3.38
CA LYS A 172 -5.72 12.48 -2.45
C LYS A 172 -5.40 11.02 -2.44
N ARG A 173 -4.18 10.71 -2.83
CA ARG A 173 -3.61 9.37 -2.75
C ARG A 173 -3.65 8.84 -1.31
N GLY A 174 -4.04 7.58 -1.19
CA GLY A 174 -4.15 6.81 0.02
C GLY A 174 -3.50 5.44 -0.07
N ASN A 175 -3.96 4.52 0.78
CA ASN A 175 -3.69 3.08 0.75
C ASN A 175 -5.03 2.34 0.84
N PRO A 176 -5.15 1.11 0.34
CA PRO A 176 -4.08 0.25 -0.15
C PRO A 176 -3.56 0.62 -1.54
N ALA A 177 -2.46 -0.03 -1.95
CA ALA A 177 -1.90 0.09 -3.29
C ALA A 177 -1.58 -1.29 -3.88
N LEU A 178 -1.93 -1.49 -5.15
CA LEU A 178 -1.68 -2.68 -5.95
C LEU A 178 -0.44 -2.50 -6.81
N PHE A 179 0.37 -3.55 -6.92
CA PHE A 179 1.54 -3.62 -7.78
C PHE A 179 1.56 -4.95 -8.53
N ASP A 180 1.66 -4.89 -9.86
CA ASP A 180 1.90 -6.02 -10.74
C ASP A 180 3.28 -6.68 -10.46
N ALA A 181 3.41 -7.97 -10.76
CA ALA A 181 4.64 -8.74 -10.60
C ALA A 181 5.85 -8.14 -11.34
N ALA A 182 5.63 -7.41 -12.43
CA ALA A 182 6.66 -6.64 -13.15
C ALA A 182 7.41 -5.67 -12.22
N HIS A 183 6.74 -5.17 -11.18
CA HIS A 183 7.29 -4.21 -10.23
C HIS A 183 7.95 -4.84 -9.01
N PHE A 184 7.90 -6.16 -8.84
CA PHE A 184 8.48 -6.84 -7.68
C PHE A 184 9.99 -6.61 -7.56
N THR A 185 10.71 -6.49 -8.68
CA THR A 185 12.15 -6.18 -8.66
C THR A 185 12.40 -4.76 -8.17
N ALA A 186 11.61 -3.79 -8.61
CA ALA A 186 11.71 -2.41 -8.14
C ALA A 186 11.33 -2.30 -6.66
N LEU A 187 10.23 -2.93 -6.24
CA LEU A 187 9.79 -3.00 -4.85
C LEU A 187 10.81 -3.68 -3.92
N ALA A 188 11.59 -4.64 -4.41
CA ALA A 188 12.65 -5.29 -3.63
C ALA A 188 13.94 -4.44 -3.51
N ALA A 189 14.03 -3.34 -4.26
CA ALA A 189 15.19 -2.45 -4.28
C ALA A 189 14.97 -1.13 -3.53
N ILE A 190 13.77 -0.89 -3.00
CA ILE A 190 13.47 0.34 -2.25
C ILE A 190 14.23 0.35 -0.92
N GLU A 191 14.59 1.53 -0.44
CA GLU A 191 15.29 1.69 0.83
C GLU A 191 14.57 2.70 1.73
N GLY A 192 14.84 2.64 3.03
CA GLY A 192 14.32 3.59 4.01
C GLY A 192 12.82 3.43 4.32
N ASP A 193 12.20 4.55 4.68
CA ASP A 193 10.85 4.62 5.26
C ASP A 193 9.78 5.06 4.25
N THR A 194 10.14 5.27 2.99
CA THR A 194 9.22 5.77 1.97
C THR A 194 8.24 4.69 1.48
N GLY A 195 8.59 3.41 1.64
CA GLY A 195 7.78 2.28 1.17
C GLY A 195 7.58 2.32 -0.35
N GLY A 196 6.48 1.73 -0.84
CA GLY A 196 6.14 1.73 -2.28
C GLY A 196 5.78 3.12 -2.86
N ARG A 197 5.80 4.19 -2.05
CA ARG A 197 5.47 5.56 -2.45
C ARG A 197 6.31 6.07 -3.62
N GLU A 198 7.57 5.67 -3.68
CA GLU A 198 8.53 6.12 -4.68
C GLU A 198 8.29 5.50 -6.07
N LEU A 199 7.59 4.36 -6.12
CA LEU A 199 7.25 3.68 -7.36
C LEU A 199 5.95 4.18 -7.98
N LEU A 200 5.16 4.98 -7.25
CA LEU A 200 3.93 5.59 -7.74
C LEU A 200 4.22 6.81 -8.62
N VAL A 201 4.99 6.58 -9.68
CA VAL A 201 5.46 7.56 -10.66
C VAL A 201 5.48 6.92 -12.04
N GLY A 202 5.05 7.65 -13.07
CA GLY A 202 5.12 7.19 -14.45
C GLY A 202 3.77 6.89 -15.08
N ASP A 203 3.83 6.45 -16.34
CA ASP A 203 2.66 6.31 -17.22
C ASP A 203 1.83 5.05 -16.94
N ASP A 204 2.40 4.10 -16.20
CA ASP A 204 1.77 2.83 -15.79
C ASP A 204 1.13 2.90 -14.40
N THR A 205 1.10 4.11 -13.82
CA THR A 205 0.53 4.39 -12.50
C THR A 205 -0.80 5.13 -12.61
N ALA A 206 -1.80 4.73 -11.81
CA ALA A 206 -3.04 5.51 -11.65
C ALA A 206 -3.53 5.59 -10.20
N LEU A 207 -4.30 6.64 -9.91
CA LEU A 207 -5.08 6.77 -8.69
C LEU A 207 -6.49 6.24 -8.94
N VAL A 208 -6.97 5.38 -8.06
CA VAL A 208 -8.33 4.80 -8.14
C VAL A 208 -9.20 5.45 -7.09
N GLU A 209 -10.16 6.27 -7.50
CA GLU A 209 -11.13 6.87 -6.59
C GLU A 209 -12.04 5.78 -5.99
N THR A 210 -12.10 5.77 -4.67
CA THR A 210 -12.81 4.73 -3.92
C THR A 210 -14.11 5.21 -3.28
N ASP A 211 -14.34 6.53 -3.25
CA ASP A 211 -15.36 7.19 -2.42
C ASP A 211 -15.25 6.87 -0.91
N ASP A 212 -14.12 6.29 -0.49
CA ASP A 212 -13.85 5.85 0.88
C ASP A 212 -12.83 6.77 1.57
N PRO A 213 -13.24 7.62 2.53
CA PRO A 213 -12.30 8.46 3.26
C PRO A 213 -11.31 7.66 4.14
N GLY A 214 -11.60 6.39 4.42
CA GLY A 214 -10.72 5.47 5.14
C GLY A 214 -9.38 5.25 4.45
N VAL A 215 -9.31 5.33 3.13
CA VAL A 215 -8.07 5.12 2.35
C VAL A 215 -7.01 6.19 2.61
N VAL A 216 -7.39 7.34 3.17
CA VAL A 216 -6.48 8.45 3.51
C VAL A 216 -6.37 8.72 5.01
N ARG A 217 -6.93 7.82 5.85
CA ARG A 217 -6.99 7.96 7.31
C ARG A 217 -6.27 6.80 8.01
N ASP A 218 -5.02 7.05 8.40
CA ASP A 218 -4.27 6.25 9.35
C ASP A 218 -4.46 6.72 10.79
N VAL A 219 -4.35 5.80 11.75
CA VAL A 219 -4.53 6.11 13.17
C VAL A 219 -3.19 6.47 13.79
N ASP A 220 -2.72 7.71 13.68
CA ASP A 220 -1.33 8.06 13.99
C ASP A 220 -1.09 8.42 15.48
N ARG A 221 -2.15 8.81 16.18
CA ARG A 221 -2.13 9.23 17.59
C ARG A 221 -3.37 8.70 18.31
N ARG A 222 -3.28 8.59 19.65
CA ARG A 222 -4.40 8.11 20.50
C ARG A 222 -5.72 8.89 20.29
N LYS A 223 -5.64 10.16 19.90
CA LYS A 223 -6.82 10.98 19.58
C LYS A 223 -7.56 10.54 18.30
N ASP A 224 -6.92 9.77 17.43
CA ASP A 224 -7.48 9.35 16.14
C ASP A 224 -8.36 8.08 16.28
N VAL A 225 -8.35 7.48 17.49
CA VAL A 225 -9.10 6.29 17.93
C VAL A 225 -10.50 6.65 18.48
N HIS A 226 -10.95 7.89 18.30
CA HIS A 226 -12.21 8.43 18.83
C HIS A 226 -13.08 9.03 17.73
#